data_AF-A0A7S2CTF0-F1
#
_entry.id   AF-A0A7S2CTF0-F1
#
_cell.length_a   1.000
_cell.length_b   1.000
_cell.length_c   1.000
_cell.angle_alpha   90.00
_cell.angle_beta   90.00
_cell.angle_gamma   90.00
#
_symmetry.space_group_name_H-M   'P 1'
#
loop_
_entity.id
_entity.type
_entity.pdbx_description
1 polymer ?
#
loop_
_entity_poly.entity_id
_entity_poly.type
_entity_poly.pdbx_seq_one_letter_code
_entity_poly.pdbx_strand_id
1 'polypeptide(L)'
;GLLDESLSRLSNPALCREGQEQVALSESLMDTQALLLIAAFIASHNEKSQDSIFETSGFTRKKKQRSGQAKGLKDVSVHSATAVFTLERLVKICQCVAREHAAWFEGGENSNDDGVLFFSPILLPEVRTLERRKLLEAKMSSFESLNPSDVKYRCLARRELVTLLARRFDFELDDYLR
;
A
#
# COMPACT_ATOMS: atom_id res chain seq x y z
N GLY A 1 -21.54 44.86 -17.31
CA GLY A 1 -21.57 43.79 -16.30
C GLY A 1 -21.66 42.47 -17.01
N LEU A 2 -20.52 41.82 -17.26
CA LEU A 2 -20.46 40.60 -18.09
C LEU A 2 -19.18 39.81 -17.81
N LEU A 3 -18.80 39.62 -16.53
CA LEU A 3 -17.65 38.81 -16.12
C LEU A 3 -17.84 38.22 -14.70
N ASP A 4 -19.03 37.69 -14.36
CA ASP A 4 -19.23 37.10 -13.01
C ASP A 4 -20.19 35.90 -13.00
N GLU A 5 -20.15 35.03 -14.01
CA GLU A 5 -20.98 33.80 -14.02
C GLU A 5 -20.21 32.52 -14.43
N SER A 6 -18.89 32.59 -14.61
CA SER A 6 -18.12 31.45 -15.15
C SER A 6 -17.25 30.70 -14.14
N LEU A 7 -17.17 31.13 -12.88
CA LEU A 7 -16.29 30.50 -11.88
C LEU A 7 -16.99 29.52 -10.92
N SER A 8 -18.32 29.46 -10.92
CA SER A 8 -19.10 28.63 -9.99
C SER A 8 -19.44 27.23 -10.51
N ARG A 9 -18.97 26.83 -11.71
CA ARG A 9 -19.30 25.52 -12.32
C ARG A 9 -18.19 24.46 -12.26
N LEU A 10 -17.07 24.70 -11.58
CA LEU A 10 -15.95 23.74 -11.52
C LEU A 10 -15.82 22.97 -10.20
N SER A 11 -16.62 23.28 -9.18
CA SER A 11 -16.67 22.46 -7.97
C SER A 11 -17.64 21.30 -8.18
N ASN A 12 -17.17 20.20 -8.74
CA ASN A 12 -17.98 19.00 -8.86
C ASN A 12 -18.17 18.39 -7.46
N PRO A 13 -19.35 18.50 -6.83
CA PRO A 13 -19.53 18.14 -5.42
C PRO A 13 -19.29 16.64 -5.16
N ALA A 14 -19.43 15.80 -6.19
CA ALA A 14 -19.11 14.39 -6.13
C ALA A 14 -17.60 14.13 -5.93
N LEU A 15 -16.73 14.88 -6.61
CA LEU A 15 -15.27 14.76 -6.44
C LEU A 15 -14.82 15.24 -5.06
N CYS A 16 -15.41 16.33 -4.56
CA CYS A 16 -15.14 16.81 -3.20
C CYS A 16 -15.54 15.77 -2.14
N ARG A 17 -16.70 15.13 -2.34
CA ARG A 17 -17.22 14.11 -1.42
C ARG A 17 -16.39 12.83 -1.44
N GLU A 18 -16.00 12.32 -2.62
CA GLU A 18 -15.12 11.16 -2.72
C GLU A 18 -13.77 11.41 -2.04
N GLY A 19 -13.17 12.60 -2.23
CA GLY A 19 -11.93 12.98 -1.55
C GLY A 19 -12.07 13.01 -0.02
N GLN A 20 -13.17 13.57 0.50
CA GLN A 20 -13.47 13.61 1.93
C GLN A 20 -13.67 12.21 2.52
N GLU A 21 -14.33 11.31 1.79
CA GLU A 21 -14.53 9.92 2.20
C GLU A 21 -13.20 9.16 2.29
N GLN A 22 -12.25 9.38 1.36
CA GLN A 22 -10.92 8.76 1.45
C GLN A 22 -10.11 9.29 2.63
N VAL A 23 -10.19 10.58 2.94
CA VAL A 23 -9.50 11.18 4.09
C VAL A 23 -10.05 10.61 5.40
N ALA A 24 -11.37 10.62 5.58
CA ALA A 24 -12.01 10.06 6.78
C ALA A 24 -11.69 8.56 6.96
N LEU A 25 -11.69 7.80 5.85
CA LEU A 25 -11.30 6.40 5.89
C LEU A 25 -9.83 6.23 6.28
N SER A 26 -8.92 7.06 5.77
CA SER A 26 -7.48 7.02 6.09
C SER A 26 -7.20 7.30 7.58
N GLU A 27 -7.97 8.20 8.20
CA GLU A 27 -7.87 8.54 9.63
C GLU A 27 -8.48 7.44 10.51
N SER A 28 -9.49 6.72 10.02
CA SER A 28 -10.18 5.66 10.76
C SER A 28 -9.41 4.33 10.85
N LEU A 29 -8.32 4.18 10.08
CA LEU A 29 -7.51 2.97 10.04
C LEU A 29 -6.40 3.04 11.10
N MET A 30 -6.23 1.93 11.81
CA MET A 30 -5.10 1.74 12.72
C MET A 30 -3.78 1.62 11.93
N ASP A 31 -2.64 1.89 12.57
CA ASP A 31 -1.34 1.87 11.87
C ASP A 31 -1.07 0.52 11.19
N THR A 32 -1.32 -0.58 11.90
CA THR A 32 -1.17 -1.94 11.36
C THR A 32 -2.05 -2.17 10.12
N GLN A 33 -3.29 -1.67 10.14
CA GLN A 33 -4.22 -1.81 9.00
C GLN A 33 -3.75 -0.99 7.81
N ALA A 34 -3.25 0.22 8.06
CA ALA A 34 -2.75 1.11 7.04
C ALA A 34 -1.50 0.55 6.36
N LEU A 35 -0.53 0.03 7.14
CA LEU A 35 0.67 -0.64 6.63
C LEU A 35 0.32 -1.90 5.82
N LEU A 36 -0.60 -2.73 6.32
CA LEU A 36 -1.12 -3.88 5.59
C LEU A 36 -1.75 -3.48 4.25
N LEU A 37 -2.49 -2.38 4.23
CA LEU A 37 -3.16 -1.92 3.01
C LEU A 37 -2.18 -1.38 1.97
N ILE A 38 -1.13 -0.67 2.40
CA ILE A 38 -0.02 -0.26 1.53
C ILE A 38 0.66 -1.49 0.93
N ALA A 39 1.02 -2.47 1.76
CA ALA A 39 1.65 -3.71 1.30
C ALA A 39 0.74 -4.51 0.33
N ALA A 40 -0.55 -4.60 0.62
CA ALA A 40 -1.53 -5.27 -0.23
C ALA A 40 -1.69 -4.59 -1.59
N PHE A 41 -1.66 -3.25 -1.61
CA PHE A 41 -1.71 -2.47 -2.84
C PHE A 41 -0.49 -2.74 -3.72
N ILE A 42 0.71 -2.68 -3.14
CA ILE A 42 1.97 -3.03 -3.81
C ILE A 42 1.92 -4.46 -4.35
N ALA A 43 1.51 -5.43 -3.52
CA ALA A 43 1.40 -6.83 -3.91
C ALA A 43 0.40 -7.06 -5.07
N SER A 44 -0.63 -6.22 -5.18
CA SER A 44 -1.62 -6.31 -6.27
C SER A 44 -1.16 -5.67 -7.57
N HIS A 45 -0.21 -4.73 -7.51
CA HIS A 45 0.30 -4.01 -8.69
C HIS A 45 1.58 -4.64 -9.23
N ASN A 46 2.44 -5.15 -8.36
CA ASN A 46 3.70 -5.76 -8.76
C ASN A 46 3.56 -7.25 -9.02
N GLU A 47 4.26 -7.74 -10.04
CA GLU A 47 4.44 -9.17 -10.25
C GLU A 47 5.30 -9.79 -9.15
N LYS A 48 5.08 -11.09 -8.84
CA LYS A 48 5.92 -11.82 -7.87
C LYS A 48 7.40 -11.83 -8.23
N SER A 49 7.72 -11.78 -9.53
CA SER A 49 9.09 -11.69 -10.06
C SER A 49 9.84 -10.44 -9.57
N GLN A 50 9.11 -9.41 -9.14
CA GLN A 50 9.64 -8.14 -8.68
C GLN A 50 9.78 -8.06 -7.15
N ASP A 51 9.45 -9.13 -6.42
CA ASP A 51 9.49 -9.14 -4.95
C ASP A 51 10.93 -9.05 -4.38
N SER A 52 11.95 -9.26 -5.21
CA SER A 52 13.37 -9.15 -4.82
C SER A 52 13.75 -7.80 -4.18
N ILE A 53 13.01 -6.73 -4.50
CA ILE A 53 13.20 -5.42 -3.86
C ILE A 53 12.85 -5.44 -2.35
N PHE A 54 12.00 -6.37 -1.92
CA PHE A 54 11.59 -6.56 -0.52
C PHE A 54 12.41 -7.64 0.20
N GLU A 55 13.16 -8.48 -0.53
CA GLU A 55 13.97 -9.56 0.03
C GLU A 55 15.34 -9.07 0.54
N THR A 56 15.82 -7.96 -0.01
CA THR A 56 17.14 -7.43 0.37
C THR A 56 16.99 -6.54 1.60
N SER A 57 17.46 -7.00 2.76
CA SER A 57 17.56 -6.26 4.03
C SER A 57 18.47 -5.01 3.98
N GLY A 58 18.75 -4.51 2.78
CA GLY A 58 19.70 -3.45 2.51
C GLY A 58 19.24 -2.54 1.37
N PHE A 59 17.92 -2.31 1.18
CA PHE A 59 17.45 -1.13 0.46
C PHE A 59 17.76 0.15 1.27
N THR A 60 19.06 0.35 1.53
CA THR A 60 19.60 1.64 1.87
C THR A 60 19.39 2.47 0.62
N ARG A 61 18.35 3.31 0.63
CA ARG A 61 18.22 4.40 -0.32
C ARG A 61 19.53 5.18 -0.25
N LYS A 62 20.47 4.88 -1.15
CA LYS A 62 21.57 5.78 -1.44
C LYS A 62 20.89 7.04 -1.93
N LYS A 63 20.77 8.02 -1.04
CA LYS A 63 20.18 9.34 -1.24
C LYS A 63 20.62 9.84 -2.61
N LYS A 64 19.77 9.63 -3.62
CA LYS A 64 20.10 9.92 -5.01
C LYS A 64 20.02 11.44 -5.09
N GLN A 65 21.17 12.09 -4.94
CA GLN A 65 21.32 13.50 -5.26
C GLN A 65 20.65 13.70 -6.61
N ARG A 66 19.65 14.60 -6.63
CA ARG A 66 18.93 15.07 -7.80
C ARG A 66 19.94 15.54 -8.84
N SER A 67 20.45 14.65 -9.67
CA SER A 67 21.01 14.99 -10.97
C SER A 67 19.96 14.59 -11.98
N GLY A 68 19.43 15.62 -12.64
CA GLY A 68 18.28 15.51 -13.52
C GLY A 68 18.52 14.51 -14.64
N GLN A 69 17.62 13.54 -14.72
CA GLN A 69 17.25 12.97 -16.00
C GLN A 69 15.81 12.48 -15.88
N ALA A 70 14.89 13.30 -16.39
CA ALA A 70 13.51 12.92 -16.62
C ALA A 70 13.49 11.76 -17.63
N LYS A 71 13.56 10.53 -17.14
CA LYS A 71 13.13 9.36 -17.92
C LYS A 71 11.63 9.29 -17.79
N GLY A 72 10.97 9.49 -18.93
CA GLY A 72 9.52 9.60 -19.04
C GLY A 72 8.80 8.55 -18.20
N LEU A 73 7.95 9.05 -17.31
CA LEU A 73 6.83 8.30 -16.75
C LEU A 73 6.02 7.81 -17.95
N LYS A 74 6.25 6.56 -18.36
CA LYS A 74 5.24 5.84 -19.12
C LYS A 74 4.06 5.73 -18.16
N ASP A 75 2.95 6.34 -18.53
CA ASP A 75 1.63 6.08 -17.98
C ASP A 75 1.46 4.56 -17.90
N VAL A 76 1.74 3.98 -16.73
CA VAL A 76 1.33 2.63 -16.41
C VAL A 76 -0.18 2.74 -16.26
N SER A 77 -0.88 2.37 -17.34
CA SER A 77 -2.33 2.30 -17.35
C SER A 77 -2.80 1.59 -16.08
N VAL A 78 -3.46 2.32 -15.18
CA VAL A 78 -3.97 1.88 -13.87
C VAL A 78 -5.17 0.92 -14.02
N HIS A 79 -5.17 0.11 -15.07
CA HIS A 79 -6.27 -0.78 -15.48
C HIS A 79 -5.80 -2.22 -15.67
N SER A 80 -4.56 -2.57 -15.32
CA SER A 80 -4.20 -3.98 -15.22
C SER A 80 -4.99 -4.61 -14.07
N ALA A 81 -5.62 -5.75 -14.31
CA ALA A 81 -6.39 -6.45 -13.29
C ALA A 81 -5.49 -6.70 -12.08
N THR A 82 -5.84 -6.10 -10.93
CA THR A 82 -5.12 -6.26 -9.65
C THR A 82 -4.83 -7.73 -9.39
N ALA A 83 -3.54 -8.07 -9.36
CA ALA A 83 -3.04 -9.43 -9.19
C ALA A 83 -3.46 -9.98 -7.82
N VAL A 84 -3.59 -11.30 -7.74
CA VAL A 84 -3.85 -11.98 -6.48
C VAL A 84 -2.54 -12.38 -5.80
N PHE A 85 -2.47 -12.25 -4.48
CA PHE A 85 -1.28 -12.54 -3.68
C PHE A 85 -1.60 -13.45 -2.49
N THR A 86 -0.60 -14.12 -1.93
CA THR A 86 -0.76 -14.98 -0.74
C THR A 86 -0.59 -14.16 0.54
N LEU A 87 -1.11 -14.66 1.66
CA LEU A 87 -0.89 -14.04 2.97
C LEU A 87 0.61 -13.91 3.29
N GLU A 88 1.41 -14.94 2.98
CA GLU A 88 2.85 -14.91 3.20
C GLU A 88 3.54 -13.77 2.45
N ARG A 89 3.18 -13.55 1.18
CA ARG A 89 3.70 -12.43 0.38
C ARG A 89 3.29 -11.08 0.97
N LEU A 90 2.03 -10.95 1.41
CA LEU A 90 1.55 -9.75 2.08
C LEU A 90 2.38 -9.43 3.32
N VAL A 91 2.62 -10.43 4.17
CA VAL A 91 3.38 -10.27 5.41
C VAL A 91 4.82 -9.83 5.10
N LYS A 92 5.50 -10.47 4.15
CA LYS A 92 6.86 -10.10 3.74
C LYS A 92 6.96 -8.65 3.28
N ILE A 93 6.05 -8.21 2.42
CA ILE A 93 6.03 -6.81 1.93
C ILE A 93 5.68 -5.86 3.08
N CYS A 94 4.72 -6.20 3.94
CA CYS A 94 4.35 -5.39 5.09
C CYS A 94 5.52 -5.19 6.07
N GLN A 95 6.31 -6.22 6.32
CA GLN A 95 7.52 -6.12 7.14
C GLN A 95 8.53 -5.18 6.51
N CYS A 96 8.71 -5.21 5.19
CA CYS A 96 9.60 -4.30 4.48
C CYS A 96 9.13 -2.84 4.60
N VAL A 97 7.86 -2.56 4.31
CA VAL A 97 7.26 -1.22 4.45
C VAL A 97 7.40 -0.70 5.89
N ALA A 98 7.11 -1.54 6.87
CA ALA A 98 7.19 -1.16 8.27
C ALA A 98 8.64 -0.95 8.75
N ARG A 99 9.61 -1.73 8.25
CA ARG A 99 11.04 -1.47 8.53
C ARG A 99 11.51 -0.15 7.94
N GLU A 100 11.06 0.17 6.73
CA GLU A 100 11.37 1.48 6.15
C GLU A 100 10.77 2.62 6.95
N HIS A 101 9.58 2.47 7.51
CA HIS A 101 9.08 3.44 8.48
C HIS A 101 9.92 3.45 9.77
N ALA A 102 10.21 2.30 10.37
CA ALA A 102 10.91 2.22 11.66
C ALA A 102 12.35 2.77 11.60
N ALA A 103 13.05 2.55 10.48
CA ALA A 103 14.39 3.07 10.22
C ALA A 103 14.47 4.60 10.21
N TRP A 104 13.33 5.30 10.12
CA TRP A 104 13.26 6.76 10.21
C TRP A 104 13.06 7.25 11.65
N PHE A 105 12.54 6.39 12.54
CA PHE A 105 12.37 6.69 13.96
C PHE A 105 13.61 6.31 14.79
N GLU A 106 14.33 5.26 14.40
CA GLU A 106 15.58 4.87 15.03
C GLU A 106 16.78 5.37 14.22
N GLY A 107 17.19 6.60 14.51
CA GLY A 107 18.48 7.11 14.10
C GLY A 107 19.60 6.32 14.76
N GLY A 108 20.16 5.34 14.05
CA GLY A 108 21.48 4.78 14.34
C GLY A 108 21.48 3.42 15.03
N GLU A 109 22.46 2.62 14.60
CA GLU A 109 22.94 1.37 15.19
C GLU A 109 22.09 0.09 15.02
N ASN A 110 22.53 -0.72 14.05
CA ASN A 110 22.85 -2.14 14.24
C ASN A 110 22.06 -2.89 15.33
N SER A 111 20.75 -3.03 15.15
CA SER A 111 20.04 -4.18 15.67
C SER A 111 20.01 -5.24 14.58
N ASN A 112 21.04 -6.09 14.59
CA ASN A 112 21.00 -7.45 14.05
C ASN A 112 20.01 -8.36 14.80
N ASP A 113 19.01 -7.76 15.47
CA ASP A 113 18.00 -8.44 16.23
C ASP A 113 16.80 -8.57 15.31
N ASP A 114 16.75 -9.72 14.65
CA ASP A 114 15.55 -10.37 14.15
C ASP A 114 14.36 -9.42 13.96
N GLY A 115 14.27 -8.84 12.76
CA GLY A 115 13.16 -8.02 12.27
C GLY A 115 11.87 -8.83 12.12
N VAL A 116 11.52 -9.52 13.19
CA VAL A 116 10.29 -10.21 13.51
C VAL A 116 9.29 -9.12 13.87
N LEU A 117 8.88 -8.36 12.86
CA LEU A 117 7.48 -7.96 12.83
C LEU A 117 6.70 -9.25 12.60
N PHE A 118 6.51 -9.94 13.73
CA PHE A 118 5.87 -11.22 13.94
C PHE A 118 4.81 -11.52 12.87
N PHE A 119 4.72 -12.80 12.47
CA PHE A 119 3.42 -13.43 12.25
C PHE A 119 2.61 -13.31 13.56
N SER A 120 2.21 -12.10 13.90
CA SER A 120 1.51 -11.83 15.13
C SER A 120 0.12 -12.40 14.93
N PRO A 121 -0.44 -13.14 15.91
CA PRO A 121 -1.84 -13.55 15.87
C PRO A 121 -2.81 -12.35 15.68
N ILE A 122 -2.30 -11.12 15.79
CA ILE A 122 -3.00 -9.85 15.51
C ILE A 122 -3.19 -9.59 14.00
N LEU A 123 -2.30 -10.05 13.11
CA LEU A 123 -2.37 -9.71 11.68
C LEU A 123 -3.60 -10.30 10.98
N LEU A 124 -3.99 -11.53 11.32
CA LEU A 124 -5.18 -12.17 10.74
C LEU A 124 -6.48 -11.41 11.07
N PRO A 125 -6.75 -11.03 12.33
CA PRO A 125 -7.83 -10.11 12.68
C PRO A 125 -7.84 -8.80 11.88
N GLU A 126 -6.67 -8.21 11.63
CA GLU A 126 -6.57 -6.98 10.84
C GLU A 126 -6.89 -7.20 9.36
N VAL A 127 -6.38 -8.29 8.76
CA VAL A 127 -6.74 -8.69 7.38
C VAL A 127 -8.25 -8.91 7.26
N ARG A 128 -8.87 -9.62 8.23
CA ARG A 128 -10.33 -9.82 8.26
C ARG A 128 -11.10 -8.51 8.43
N THR A 129 -10.55 -7.55 9.15
CA THR A 129 -11.18 -6.23 9.29
C THR A 129 -11.11 -5.45 8.00
N LEU A 130 -9.99 -5.50 7.27
CA LEU A 130 -9.86 -4.92 5.93
C LEU A 130 -10.79 -5.61 4.90
N GLU A 131 -10.98 -6.93 4.97
CA GLU A 131 -11.97 -7.66 4.17
C GLU A 131 -13.40 -7.16 4.45
N ARG A 132 -13.79 -7.06 5.74
CA ARG A 132 -15.12 -6.56 6.13
C ARG A 132 -15.37 -5.12 5.66
N ARG A 133 -14.31 -4.30 5.61
CA ARG A 133 -14.34 -2.94 5.06
C ARG A 133 -14.28 -2.89 3.53
N LYS A 134 -14.25 -4.04 2.85
CA LYS A 134 -14.13 -4.15 1.38
C LYS A 134 -12.88 -3.49 0.79
N LEU A 135 -11.80 -3.46 1.57
CA LEU A 135 -10.48 -2.98 1.14
C LEU A 135 -9.59 -4.14 0.66
N LEU A 136 -9.91 -5.36 1.09
CA LEU A 136 -9.35 -6.61 0.58
C LEU A 136 -10.47 -7.54 0.14
N GLU A 137 -10.18 -8.39 -0.84
CA GLU A 137 -11.04 -9.49 -1.30
C GLU A 137 -10.28 -10.81 -1.15
N ALA A 138 -10.81 -11.74 -0.37
CA ALA A 138 -10.30 -13.11 -0.29
C ALA A 138 -10.84 -13.94 -1.47
N LYS A 139 -9.93 -14.56 -2.22
CA LYS A 139 -10.21 -15.52 -3.28
C LYS A 139 -9.73 -16.90 -2.86
N MET A 140 -10.67 -17.81 -2.67
CA MET A 140 -10.36 -19.22 -2.46
C MET A 140 -10.08 -19.88 -3.82
N SER A 141 -8.97 -20.60 -3.93
CA SER A 141 -8.63 -21.35 -5.14
C SER A 141 -9.46 -22.62 -5.33
N SER A 142 -10.03 -23.17 -4.25
CA SER A 142 -10.99 -24.27 -4.28
C SER A 142 -11.83 -24.26 -2.99
N PHE A 143 -13.08 -24.69 -3.07
CA PHE A 143 -13.96 -24.84 -1.90
C PHE A 143 -13.48 -25.96 -0.94
N GLU A 144 -12.63 -26.86 -1.43
CA GLU A 144 -12.16 -28.05 -0.69
C GLU A 144 -10.89 -27.80 0.15
N SER A 145 -10.17 -26.70 -0.08
CA SER A 145 -8.97 -26.36 0.68
C SER A 145 -9.28 -25.43 1.85
N LEU A 146 -9.42 -26.01 3.06
CA LEU A 146 -9.55 -25.25 4.31
C LEU A 146 -8.21 -24.68 4.82
N ASN A 147 -7.11 -24.91 4.10
CA ASN A 147 -5.80 -24.43 4.52
C ASN A 147 -5.71 -22.90 4.29
N PRO A 148 -5.39 -22.11 5.33
CA PRO A 148 -5.21 -20.66 5.21
C PRO A 148 -4.12 -20.25 4.21
N SER A 149 -3.17 -21.15 3.91
CA SER A 149 -2.13 -20.96 2.90
C SER A 149 -2.67 -20.88 1.47
N ASP A 150 -3.85 -21.46 1.22
CA ASP A 150 -4.45 -21.54 -0.12
C ASP A 150 -5.38 -20.35 -0.40
N VAL A 151 -5.64 -19.52 0.61
CA VAL A 151 -6.38 -18.26 0.45
C VAL A 151 -5.47 -17.24 -0.22
N LYS A 152 -5.90 -16.77 -1.38
CA LYS A 152 -5.29 -15.64 -2.07
C LYS A 152 -6.11 -14.38 -1.79
N TYR A 153 -5.47 -13.24 -1.89
CA TYR A 153 -6.06 -11.94 -1.60
C TYR A 153 -5.88 -11.02 -2.78
N ARG A 154 -6.76 -10.03 -2.90
CA ARG A 154 -6.68 -8.92 -3.84
C ARG A 154 -6.94 -7.62 -3.10
N CYS A 155 -6.17 -6.57 -3.40
CA CYS A 155 -6.43 -5.23 -2.89
C CYS A 155 -7.53 -4.55 -3.70
N LEU A 156 -8.52 -3.99 -3.01
CA LEU A 156 -9.60 -3.20 -3.59
C LEU A 156 -9.47 -1.70 -3.28
N ALA A 157 -8.48 -1.31 -2.47
CA ALA A 157 -8.24 0.09 -2.16
C ALA A 157 -7.77 0.85 -3.40
N ARG A 158 -8.33 2.05 -3.58
CA ARG A 158 -7.90 2.96 -4.64
C ARG A 158 -6.55 3.58 -4.31
N ARG A 159 -5.82 4.00 -5.35
CA ARG A 159 -4.49 4.62 -5.20
C ARG A 159 -4.52 5.86 -4.32
N GLU A 160 -5.58 6.66 -4.38
CA GLU A 160 -5.72 7.89 -3.60
C GLU A 160 -5.67 7.61 -2.10
N LEU A 161 -6.42 6.58 -1.64
CA LEU A 161 -6.39 6.15 -0.24
C LEU A 161 -5.00 5.70 0.17
N VAL A 162 -4.38 4.83 -0.62
CA VAL A 162 -3.08 4.25 -0.29
C VAL A 162 -1.98 5.31 -0.30
N THR A 163 -2.10 6.32 -1.16
CA THR A 163 -1.19 7.48 -1.18
C THR A 163 -1.34 8.31 0.09
N LEU A 164 -2.56 8.53 0.58
CA LEU A 164 -2.79 9.22 1.87
C LEU A 164 -2.17 8.44 3.02
N LEU A 165 -2.35 7.11 3.04
CA LEU A 165 -1.76 6.24 4.06
C LEU A 165 -0.23 6.21 3.98
N ALA A 166 0.35 6.16 2.78
CA ALA A 166 1.79 6.18 2.59
C ALA A 166 2.41 7.49 3.12
N ARG A 167 1.75 8.63 2.88
CA ARG A 167 2.17 9.94 3.42
C ARG A 167 2.11 10.01 4.95
N ARG A 168 1.15 9.35 5.60
CA ARG A 168 1.08 9.27 7.07
C ARG A 168 2.36 8.67 7.67
N PHE A 169 3.05 7.82 6.92
CA PHE A 169 4.26 7.12 7.34
C PHE A 169 5.54 7.60 6.64
N ASP A 170 5.46 8.73 5.92
CA ASP A 170 6.56 9.25 5.09
C ASP A 170 7.16 8.21 4.12
N PHE A 171 6.30 7.32 3.61
CA PHE A 171 6.66 6.24 2.70
C PHE A 171 6.42 6.66 1.24
N GLU A 172 7.45 6.63 0.41
CA GLU A 172 7.31 6.96 -1.03
C GLU A 172 6.81 5.76 -1.81
N LEU A 173 5.48 5.62 -1.89
CA LEU A 173 4.80 4.50 -2.56
C LEU A 173 5.27 4.28 -4.01
N ASP A 174 5.50 5.35 -4.76
CA ASP A 174 5.82 5.28 -6.20
C ASP A 174 7.18 4.62 -6.48
N ASP A 175 8.11 4.59 -5.52
CA ASP A 175 9.38 3.88 -5.67
C ASP A 175 9.20 2.35 -5.71
N TYR A 176 8.06 1.87 -5.21
CA TYR A 176 7.74 0.45 -5.07
C TYR A 176 6.71 -0.04 -6.08
N LEU A 177 6.06 0.84 -6.84
CA LEU A 177 5.11 0.44 -7.89
C LEU A 177 5.85 0.26 -9.23
N ARG A 178 5.63 -0.87 -9.91
CA ARG A 178 6.33 -1.23 -11.15
C ARG A 178 5.39 -1.55 -12.30
#